data_AF-A0A8J6I7L4-F1
#
_entry.id   AF-A0A8J6I7L4-F1
#
_cell.length_a   1.000
_cell.length_b   1.000
_cell.length_c   1.000
_cell.angle_alpha   90.00
_cell.angle_beta   90.00
_cell.angle_gamma   90.00
#
_symmetry.space_group_name_H-M   'P 1'
#
loop_
_entity.id
_entity.type
_entity.pdbx_description
1 polymer ?
#
loop_
_entity_poly.entity_id
_entity_poly.type
_entity_poly.pdbx_seq_one_letter_code
_entity_poly.pdbx_strand_id
1 'polypeptide(L)' 'GLHCAALAAVPEAIRTRILRSAAIAAGCPAGALSAGHVESLAALVLAWRGQQGVDLPGQVRASRVCGTLLFAARHEESAP' A
#
# COMPACT_ATOMS: atom_id res chain seq x y z
N GLY A 1 -10.19 0.21 -0.29
CA GLY A 1 -9.28 -0.93 -0.07
C GLY A 1 -9.23 -1.80 -1.32
N LEU A 2 -8.24 -2.67 -1.44
CA LEU A 2 -8.05 -3.58 -2.59
C LEU A 2 -8.04 -5.04 -2.12
N HIS A 3 -8.72 -5.94 -2.83
CA HIS A 3 -8.71 -7.36 -2.47
C HIS A 3 -7.36 -8.02 -2.82
N CYS A 4 -6.69 -8.60 -1.82
CA CYS A 4 -5.39 -9.22 -2.00
C CYS A 4 -5.44 -10.42 -2.96
N ALA A 5 -6.52 -11.22 -2.93
CA ALA A 5 -6.68 -12.36 -3.84
C ALA A 5 -6.74 -11.92 -5.31
N ALA A 6 -7.50 -10.85 -5.61
CA ALA A 6 -7.60 -10.30 -6.96
C ALA A 6 -6.25 -9.72 -7.43
N LEU A 7 -5.54 -9.02 -6.53
CA LEU A 7 -4.19 -8.51 -6.82
C LEU A 7 -3.17 -9.63 -7.05
N ALA A 8 -3.28 -10.74 -6.33
CA ALA A 8 -2.38 -11.89 -6.49
C ALA A 8 -2.60 -12.60 -7.85
N ALA A 9 -3.82 -12.59 -8.37
CA ALA A 9 -4.18 -13.25 -9.63
C ALA A 9 -3.73 -12.50 -10.89
N VAL A 10 -3.42 -11.20 -10.80
CA VAL A 10 -2.93 -10.43 -11.95
C VAL A 10 -1.41 -10.51 -12.09
N PRO A 11 -0.86 -10.35 -13.32
CA PRO A 11 0.58 -10.26 -13.55
C PRO A 11 1.25 -9.17 -12.71
N GLU A 12 2.53 -9.38 -12.39
CA GLU A 12 3.32 -8.49 -11.52
C GLU A 12 3.30 -7.03 -11.99
N ALA A 13 3.53 -6.78 -13.29
CA ALA A 13 3.54 -5.43 -13.86
C ALA A 13 2.20 -4.69 -13.68
N ILE A 14 1.08 -5.43 -13.73
CA ILE A 14 -0.25 -4.85 -13.49
C ILE A 14 -0.45 -4.60 -12.00
N ARG A 15 -0.06 -5.56 -11.16
CA ARG A 15 -0.14 -5.44 -9.69
C ARG A 15 0.61 -4.23 -9.17
N THR A 16 1.87 -4.06 -9.58
CA THR A 16 2.72 -2.93 -9.15
C THR A 16 2.13 -1.59 -9.60
N ARG A 17 1.57 -1.52 -10.81
CA ARG A 17 0.87 -0.33 -11.31
C ARG A 17 -0.38 0.01 -10.48
N ILE A 18 -1.19 -0.99 -10.12
CA ILE A 18 -2.37 -0.80 -9.27
C ILE A 18 -1.95 -0.34 -7.87
N LEU A 19 -0.98 -1.00 -7.26
CA LEU A 19 -0.46 -0.66 -5.93
C LEU A 19 0.10 0.76 -5.87
N ARG A 20 0.90 1.14 -6.88
CA ARG A 20 1.45 2.50 -7.01
C ARG A 20 0.33 3.53 -7.12
N SER A 21 -0.65 3.27 -7.97
CA SER A 21 -1.77 4.21 -8.19
C SER A 21 -2.63 4.36 -6.93
N ALA A 22 -2.88 3.26 -6.21
CA ALA A 22 -3.63 3.28 -4.96
C ALA A 22 -2.90 4.02 -3.84
N ALA A 23 -1.58 3.85 -3.73
CA ALA A 23 -0.76 4.60 -2.77
C ALA A 23 -0.82 6.12 -3.04
N ILE A 24 -0.71 6.52 -4.31
CA ILE A 24 -0.81 7.94 -4.70
C ILE A 24 -2.21 8.48 -4.42
N ALA A 25 -3.26 7.73 -4.77
CA ALA A 25 -4.64 8.12 -4.48
C ALA A 25 -4.93 8.22 -2.96
N ALA A 26 -4.19 7.48 -2.13
CA ALA A 26 -4.26 7.55 -0.68
C ALA A 26 -3.48 8.74 -0.06
N GLY A 27 -2.78 9.54 -0.87
CA GLY A 27 -2.04 10.72 -0.42
C GLY A 27 -0.52 10.59 -0.45
N CYS A 28 0.03 9.45 -0.91
CA CYS A 28 1.48 9.31 -1.02
C CYS A 28 2.01 10.19 -2.16
N PRO A 29 2.98 11.08 -1.92
CA PRO A 29 3.57 11.89 -2.97
C PRO A 29 4.28 11.01 -4.00
N ALA A 30 3.88 11.13 -5.27
CA ALA A 30 4.34 10.28 -6.35
C ALA A 30 5.87 10.31 -6.57
N GLY A 31 6.51 11.43 -6.24
CA GLY A 31 7.96 11.60 -6.33
C GLY A 31 8.76 10.93 -5.19
N ALA A 32 8.12 10.63 -4.05
CA ALA A 32 8.76 9.94 -2.93
C ALA A 32 8.45 8.42 -2.91
N LEU A 33 7.44 7.99 -3.68
CA LEU A 33 7.05 6.59 -3.78
C LEU A 33 8.06 5.78 -4.62
N SER A 34 9.06 5.22 -3.95
CA SER A 34 10.08 4.35 -4.54
C SER A 34 9.58 2.95 -4.94
N ALA A 35 10.37 2.25 -5.75
CA ALA A 35 10.14 0.84 -6.10
C ALA A 35 10.10 -0.07 -4.86
N GLY A 36 10.99 0.14 -3.88
CA GLY A 36 11.02 -0.63 -2.64
C GLY A 36 9.75 -0.49 -1.79
N HIS A 37 9.09 0.67 -1.82
CA HIS A 37 7.77 0.82 -1.21
C HIS A 37 6.71 -0.03 -1.92
N VAL A 38 6.71 -0.04 -3.26
CA VAL A 38 5.77 -0.84 -4.05
C VAL A 38 5.99 -2.35 -3.85
N GLU A 39 7.25 -2.78 -3.76
CA GLU A 39 7.61 -4.17 -3.42
C GLU A 39 7.12 -4.55 -2.02
N SER A 40 7.28 -3.66 -1.04
CA SER A 40 6.76 -3.87 0.32
C SER A 40 5.23 -4.01 0.34
N LEU A 41 4.52 -3.22 -0.48
CA LEU A 41 3.08 -3.38 -0.67
C LEU A 41 2.73 -4.73 -1.32
N ALA A 42 3.50 -5.16 -2.32
CA ALA A 42 3.30 -6.46 -2.97
C ALA A 42 3.54 -7.62 -1.99
N ALA A 43 4.48 -7.48 -1.05
CA ALA A 43 4.72 -8.46 0.00
C ALA A 43 3.51 -8.62 0.94
N LEU A 44 2.78 -7.54 1.27
CA LEU A 44 1.53 -7.66 2.04
C LEU A 44 0.47 -8.50 1.31
N VAL A 45 0.49 -8.49 -0.02
CA VAL A 45 -0.45 -9.25 -0.86
C VAL A 45 -0.02 -10.72 -0.97
N LEU A 46 1.23 -10.96 -1.38
CA LEU A 46 1.73 -12.30 -1.76
C LEU A 46 2.40 -13.07 -0.63
N ALA A 47 3.09 -12.37 0.28
CA ALA A 47 3.97 -12.96 1.28
C ALA A 47 3.48 -12.68 2.70
N TRP A 48 2.16 -12.66 2.91
CA TRP A 48 1.58 -12.41 4.22
C TRP A 48 1.93 -13.50 5.23
N ARG A 49 2.52 -13.06 6.35
CA ARG A 49 2.93 -13.91 7.47
C ARG A 49 2.64 -13.23 8.82
N GLY A 50 1.68 -12.29 8.85
CA GLY A 50 1.36 -11.47 10.03
C GLY A 50 2.06 -10.11 10.10
N GLN A 51 2.35 -9.48 8.95
CA GLN A 51 2.99 -8.15 8.93
C GLN A 51 2.08 -7.07 9.54
N GLN A 52 2.66 -6.12 10.28
CA GLN A 52 1.92 -5.01 10.91
C GLN A 52 1.44 -3.93 9.91
N GLY A 53 1.98 -3.94 8.68
CA GLY A 53 1.74 -2.93 7.65
C GLY A 53 3.05 -2.30 7.15
N VAL A 54 2.93 -1.42 6.17
CA VAL A 54 4.04 -0.70 5.52
C VAL A 54 3.76 0.79 5.62
N ASP A 55 4.70 1.54 6.15
CA ASP A 55 4.67 3.00 6.09
C ASP A 55 5.13 3.47 4.71
N LEU A 56 4.38 4.39 4.13
CA LEU A 56 4.65 5.05 2.88
C LEU A 56 4.90 6.53 3.13
N PRO A 57 5.60 7.20 2.21
CA PRO A 57 5.74 8.66 2.24
C PRO A 57 4.38 9.37 2.30
N GLY A 58 4.37 10.58 2.86
CA GLY A 58 3.14 11.38 2.99
C GLY A 58 2.22 10.91 4.11
N GLN A 59 2.78 10.33 5.17
CA GLN A 59 2.03 9.84 6.34
C GLN A 59 0.99 8.75 5.97
N VAL A 60 1.15 8.05 4.84
CA VAL A 60 0.24 6.98 4.45
C VAL A 60 0.73 5.65 5.02
N ARG A 61 -0.14 4.88 5.66
CA ARG A 61 0.15 3.50 6.06
C ARG A 61 -0.73 2.54 5.28
N ALA A 62 -0.09 1.53 4.69
CA ALA A 62 -0.76 0.39 4.10
C ALA A 62 -0.79 -0.79 5.07
N SER A 63 -1.93 -1.46 5.20
CA SER A 63 -2.07 -2.66 6.03
C SER A 63 -2.99 -3.67 5.36
N ARG A 64 -2.86 -4.96 5.69
CA ARG A 64 -3.78 -6.00 5.22
C ARG A 64 -4.69 -6.43 6.37
N VAL A 65 -5.99 -6.31 6.17
CA VAL A 65 -7.03 -6.69 7.13
C VAL A 65 -8.00 -7.63 6.44
N CYS A 66 -8.17 -8.85 6.97
CA CYS A 66 -9.11 -9.85 6.44
C CYS A 66 -8.98 -10.09 4.92
N GLY A 67 -7.76 -10.02 4.36
CA GLY A 67 -7.52 -10.20 2.92
C GLY A 67 -7.74 -8.96 2.06
N THR A 68 -7.98 -7.81 2.67
CA THR A 68 -8.11 -6.51 1.99
C THR A 68 -6.92 -5.62 2.35
N LEU A 69 -6.24 -5.10 1.34
CA LEU A 69 -5.21 -4.08 1.48
C LEU A 69 -5.88 -2.71 1.67
N LEU A 70 -5.65 -2.10 2.83
CA LEU A 70 -6.16 -0.81 3.22
C LEU A 70 -5.02 0.21 3.21
N PHE A 71 -5.34 1.44 2.83
CA PHE A 71 -4.45 2.59 2.91
C PHE A 71 -5.13 3.63 3.80
N ALA A 72 -4.41 4.09 4.82
CA ALA A 72 -4.89 5.13 5.71
C ALA A 72 -3.84 6.23 5.77
N ALA A 73 -4.23 7.47 5.49
CA ALA A 73 -3.42 8.61 5.87
C ALA A 73 -3.46 8.74 7.40
N ARG A 74 -2.31 8.73 8.06
CA ARG A 74 -2.20 9.31 9.39
C ARG A 74 -2.41 10.80 9.19
N HIS A 75 -3.60 11.27 9.52
CA HIS A 75 -3.79 12.69 9.74
C HIS A 75 -2.91 13.06 10.94
N GLU A 76 -1.84 13.82 10.71
CA GLU A 76 -1.36 14.67 11.78
C GLU A 76 -2.34 15.83 11.86
N GLU A 77 -3.24 15.75 12.84
CA GLU A 77 -3.80 16.95 13.44
C GLU A 77 -2.59 17.69 14.06
N SER A 78 -2.02 18.62 13.31
CA SER A 78 -1.17 19.66 13.89
C SER A 78 -2.06 20.48 14.83
N ALA A 79 -2.18 20.04 16.08
CA ALA A 79 -2.72 20.85 17.15
C ALA A 79 -1.83 22.10 17.33
N PRO A 80 -2.44 23.28 17.57
CA PRO A 80 -1.76 24.57 17.59
C PRO A 80 -0.78 24.76 18.76
#